data_AF-A4FD17-F1
#
_entry.id   AF-A4FD17-F1
#
_cell.length_a   1.000
_cell.length_b   1.000
_cell.length_c   1.000
_cell.angle_alpha   90.00
_cell.angle_beta   90.00
_cell.angle_gamma   90.00
#
_symmetry.space_group_name_H-M   'P 1'
#
loop_
_entity.id
_entity.type
_entity.pdbx_description
1 polymer ?
#
loop_
_entity_poly.entity_id
_entity_poly.type
_entity_poly.pdbx_seq_one_letter_code
_entity_poly.pdbx_strand_id
1 'polypeptide(L)'
;MSEEGPEAEDKFDDADYPAYTMGRAAEMVGVTQPFLRSLEDAGLIAPQRSAGGHRRYSRRQLRRAARARELVDQGTPVSAACRIITLEDQLAELSPPDEDTPG
;
A
#
# COMPACT_ATOMS: atom_id res chain seq x y z
N MET A 1 9.94 25.07 29.53
CA MET A 1 9.92 25.52 28.13
C MET A 1 10.75 24.50 27.37
N SER A 2 10.21 23.33 27.06
CA SER A 2 9.24 22.99 26.00
C SER A 2 9.96 22.64 24.69
N GLU A 3 10.08 21.32 24.50
CA GLU A 3 9.94 20.56 23.25
C GLU A 3 10.79 20.98 22.04
N GLU A 4 11.90 20.26 21.84
CA GLU A 4 12.46 20.01 20.51
C GLU A 4 12.31 18.50 20.24
N GLY A 5 11.21 18.15 19.56
CA GLY A 5 10.82 16.76 19.32
C GLY A 5 11.68 16.08 18.24
N PRO A 6 12.08 14.81 18.43
CA PRO A 6 12.61 13.97 17.35
C PRO A 6 11.43 13.48 16.49
N GLU A 7 10.80 14.33 15.68
CA GLU A 7 9.52 14.01 15.00
C GLU A 7 9.63 13.84 13.47
N ALA A 8 10.82 13.96 12.88
CA ALA A 8 10.99 13.92 11.42
C ALA A 8 11.47 12.56 10.89
N GLU A 9 12.24 11.81 11.67
CA GLU A 9 12.82 10.53 11.23
C GLU A 9 11.86 9.34 11.43
N ASP A 10 10.89 9.45 12.34
CA ASP A 10 9.86 8.45 12.62
C ASP A 10 8.74 8.41 11.55
N LYS A 11 8.54 9.50 10.79
CA LYS A 11 7.48 9.62 9.78
C LYS A 11 7.75 8.87 8.47
N PHE A 12 8.98 8.41 8.25
CA PHE A 12 9.32 7.55 7.12
C PHE A 12 9.06 6.06 7.41
N ASP A 13 8.86 5.69 8.67
CA ASP A 13 8.47 4.33 9.07
C ASP A 13 6.95 4.17 9.23
N ASP A 14 6.21 5.28 9.14
CA ASP A 14 4.76 5.26 9.04
C ASP A 14 4.34 4.65 7.67
N ALA A 15 3.97 3.38 7.71
CA ALA A 15 3.58 2.59 6.55
C ALA A 15 2.34 3.16 5.81
N ASP A 16 1.61 4.08 6.46
CA ASP A 16 0.46 4.81 5.93
C ASP A 16 0.80 6.23 5.45
N TYR A 17 2.05 6.73 5.63
CA TYR A 17 2.44 8.03 5.10
C TYR A 17 2.42 8.02 3.56
N PRO A 18 1.59 8.86 2.93
CA PRO A 18 1.43 8.81 1.50
C PRO A 18 2.56 9.66 0.89
N ALA A 19 3.75 9.08 0.73
CA ALA A 19 4.93 9.75 0.17
C ALA A 19 5.02 9.62 -1.37
N TYR A 20 4.35 8.62 -1.95
CA TYR A 20 4.67 8.17 -3.30
C TYR A 20 3.65 8.66 -4.32
N THR A 21 4.11 9.30 -5.40
CA THR A 21 3.27 9.67 -6.53
C THR A 21 3.03 8.48 -7.46
N MET A 22 2.04 8.55 -8.34
CA MET A 22 1.68 7.47 -9.28
C MET A 22 2.88 6.90 -10.07
N GLY A 23 3.74 7.78 -10.59
CA GLY A 23 4.92 7.34 -11.34
C GLY A 23 5.94 6.63 -10.45
N ARG A 24 6.20 7.17 -9.25
CA ARG A 24 7.13 6.56 -8.28
C ARG A 24 6.59 5.23 -7.75
N ALA A 25 5.29 5.17 -7.48
CA ALA A 25 4.58 3.95 -7.09
C ALA A 25 4.73 2.86 -8.16
N ALA A 26 4.52 3.22 -9.43
CA ALA A 26 4.65 2.30 -10.56
C ALA A 26 6.09 1.75 -10.66
N GLU A 27 7.09 2.62 -10.55
CA GLU A 27 8.51 2.27 -10.59
C GLU A 27 8.91 1.33 -9.45
N MET A 28 8.52 1.62 -8.20
CA MET A 28 8.90 0.80 -7.04
C MET A 28 8.24 -0.58 -7.05
N VAL A 29 7.01 -0.67 -7.55
CA VAL A 29 6.29 -1.95 -7.69
C VAL A 29 6.71 -2.66 -8.98
N GLY A 30 7.44 -1.99 -9.86
CA GLY A 30 7.87 -2.49 -11.17
C GLY A 30 6.75 -2.59 -12.21
N VAL A 31 5.57 -2.01 -11.95
CA VAL A 31 4.38 -2.04 -12.81
C VAL A 31 4.26 -0.82 -13.71
N THR A 32 3.36 -0.89 -14.67
CA THR A 32 2.98 0.26 -15.49
C THR A 32 1.95 1.12 -14.74
N GLN A 33 1.92 2.42 -15.03
CA GLN A 33 0.87 3.32 -14.52
C GLN A 33 -0.56 2.84 -14.87
N PRO A 34 -0.87 2.37 -16.11
CA PRO A 34 -2.20 1.83 -16.40
C PRO A 34 -2.56 0.61 -15.52
N PHE A 35 -1.60 -0.24 -15.15
CA PHE A 35 -1.85 -1.33 -14.21
C PHE A 35 -2.27 -0.81 -12.83
N LEU A 36 -1.55 0.17 -12.28
CA LEU A 36 -1.97 0.82 -11.02
C LEU A 36 -3.37 1.43 -11.13
N ARG A 37 -3.73 2.04 -12.27
CA ARG A 37 -5.09 2.56 -12.46
C ARG A 37 -6.13 1.44 -12.44
N SER A 38 -5.86 0.29 -13.04
CA SER A 38 -6.77 -0.85 -12.97
C SER A 38 -6.97 -1.35 -11.53
N LEU A 39 -5.93 -1.28 -10.70
CA LEU A 39 -6.05 -1.60 -9.27
C LEU A 39 -6.85 -0.55 -8.48
N GLU A 40 -6.71 0.73 -8.83
CA GLU A 40 -7.55 1.80 -8.28
C GLU A 40 -9.02 1.61 -8.64
N ASP A 41 -9.31 1.37 -9.92
CA ASP A 41 -10.67 1.17 -10.43
C ASP A 41 -11.31 -0.08 -9.81
N ALA A 42 -10.49 -1.12 -9.52
CA ALA A 42 -10.92 -2.31 -8.82
C ALA A 42 -11.03 -2.13 -7.29
N GLY A 43 -10.65 -0.97 -6.75
CA GLY A 43 -10.77 -0.64 -5.32
C GLY A 43 -9.71 -1.26 -4.41
N LEU A 44 -8.65 -1.89 -4.96
CA LEU A 44 -7.59 -2.50 -4.14
C LEU A 44 -6.70 -1.45 -3.48
N ILE A 45 -6.44 -0.36 -4.21
CA ILE A 45 -5.66 0.78 -3.75
C ILE A 45 -6.49 2.04 -3.90
N ALA A 46 -6.44 2.93 -2.90
CA ALA A 46 -7.20 4.17 -2.90
C ALA A 46 -6.24 5.34 -2.67
N PRO A 47 -5.83 6.08 -3.73
CA PRO A 47 -4.91 7.18 -3.55
C PRO A 47 -5.53 8.23 -2.62
N GLN A 48 -4.81 8.60 -1.57
CA GLN A 48 -5.24 9.71 -0.74
C GLN A 48 -4.97 10.99 -1.52
N ARG A 49 -6.02 11.79 -1.77
CA ARG A 49 -5.86 13.11 -2.37
C ARG A 49 -5.36 14.06 -1.29
N SER A 50 -4.09 14.46 -1.40
CA SER A 50 -3.56 15.52 -0.56
C SER A 50 -4.19 16.87 -0.93
N ALA A 51 -4.17 17.84 -0.01
CA ALA A 51 -4.73 19.19 -0.22
C ALA A 51 -4.21 19.91 -1.48
N GLY A 52 -3.02 19.53 -1.98
CA GLY A 52 -2.45 20.03 -3.24
C GLY A 52 -2.85 19.28 -4.51
N GLY A 53 -3.82 18.37 -4.48
CA GLY A 53 -4.33 17.68 -5.67
C GLY A 53 -3.48 16.50 -6.18
N HIS A 54 -2.35 16.21 -5.54
CA HIS A 54 -1.52 15.06 -5.89
C HIS A 54 -2.08 13.77 -5.29
N ARG A 55 -2.14 12.72 -6.11
CA ARG A 55 -2.42 11.35 -5.67
C ARG A 55 -1.19 10.82 -4.97
N ARG A 56 -1.36 10.38 -3.73
CA ARG A 56 -0.28 9.82 -2.94
C ARG A 56 -0.64 8.43 -2.44
N TYR A 57 0.29 7.49 -2.61
CA TYR A 57 0.16 6.09 -2.21
C TYR A 57 1.02 5.82 -0.98
N SER A 58 0.48 5.00 -0.08
CA SER A 58 1.20 4.51 1.10
C SER A 58 1.95 3.20 0.81
N ARG A 59 2.89 2.82 1.68
CA ARG A 59 3.72 1.62 1.47
C ARG A 59 2.87 0.35 1.47
N ARG A 60 1.79 0.31 2.26
CA ARG A 60 0.80 -0.78 2.25
C ARG A 60 0.13 -0.95 0.88
N GLN A 61 -0.25 0.14 0.24
CA GLN A 61 -0.85 0.10 -1.10
C GLN A 61 0.10 -0.43 -2.16
N LEU A 62 1.39 -0.07 -2.07
CA LEU A 62 2.42 -0.58 -2.98
C LEU A 62 2.64 -2.08 -2.82
N ARG A 63 2.66 -2.59 -1.58
CA ARG A 63 2.74 -4.04 -1.33
C ARG A 63 1.55 -4.78 -1.95
N ARG A 64 0.33 -4.26 -1.79
CA ARG A 64 -0.87 -4.82 -2.43
C ARG A 64 -0.75 -4.83 -3.96
N ALA A 65 -0.25 -3.74 -4.54
CA ALA A 65 -0.04 -3.66 -5.98
C ALA A 65 1.00 -4.66 -6.51
N ALA A 66 2.07 -4.90 -5.75
CA ALA A 66 3.09 -5.91 -6.09
C ALA A 66 2.51 -7.32 -6.09
N ARG A 67 1.72 -7.66 -5.06
CA ARG A 67 1.05 -8.96 -4.97
C ARG A 67 -0.01 -9.15 -6.05
N ALA A 68 -0.73 -8.08 -6.40
CA ALA A 68 -1.69 -8.12 -7.49
C ALA A 68 -1.01 -8.41 -8.83
N ARG A 69 0.18 -7.83 -9.06
CA ARG A 69 0.98 -8.14 -10.23
C ARG A 69 1.34 -9.62 -10.27
N GLU A 70 1.85 -10.18 -9.18
CA GLU A 70 2.22 -11.60 -9.13
C GLU A 70 1.06 -12.53 -9.52
N LEU A 71 -0.13 -12.26 -8.98
CA LEU A 71 -1.33 -13.03 -9.31
C LEU A 71 -1.71 -12.88 -10.79
N VAL A 72 -1.59 -11.67 -11.34
CA VAL A 72 -1.88 -11.40 -12.76
C VAL A 72 -0.86 -12.05 -13.69
N ASP A 73 0.42 -12.03 -13.32
CA ASP A 73 1.49 -12.73 -14.05
C ASP A 73 1.27 -14.27 -14.01
N GLN A 74 0.59 -14.79 -12.99
CA GLN A 74 0.14 -16.19 -12.92
C GLN A 74 -1.15 -16.49 -13.72
N GLY A 75 -1.73 -15.48 -14.39
CA GLY A 75 -2.95 -15.62 -15.19
C GLY A 75 -4.25 -15.32 -14.43
N THR A 76 -4.18 -14.81 -13.20
CA THR A 76 -5.37 -14.41 -12.42
C THR A 76 -5.88 -13.06 -12.93
N PRO A 77 -7.18 -12.88 -13.18
CA PRO A 77 -7.70 -11.57 -13.58
C PRO A 77 -7.54 -10.57 -12.43
N VAL A 78 -7.26 -9.30 -12.77
CA VAL A 78 -7.02 -8.21 -11.82
C VAL A 78 -8.14 -8.11 -10.77
N SER A 79 -9.40 -8.27 -11.16
CA SER A 79 -10.54 -8.25 -10.23
C SER A 79 -10.50 -9.36 -9.19
N ALA A 80 -10.08 -10.58 -9.56
CA ALA A 80 -9.93 -11.69 -8.62
C ALA A 80 -8.70 -11.47 -7.74
N ALA A 81 -7.57 -11.02 -8.30
CA ALA A 81 -6.38 -10.68 -7.54
C ALA A 81 -6.67 -9.62 -6.47
N CYS A 82 -7.39 -8.55 -6.84
CA CYS A 82 -7.82 -7.52 -5.91
C CYS A 82 -8.66 -8.09 -4.76
N ARG A 83 -9.58 -9.00 -5.06
CA ARG A 83 -10.45 -9.60 -4.05
C ARG A 83 -9.71 -10.53 -3.10
N ILE A 84 -8.78 -11.35 -3.62
CA ILE A 84 -7.91 -12.21 -2.82
C ILE A 84 -7.09 -11.35 -1.85
N ILE A 85 -6.40 -10.35 -2.36
CA ILE A 85 -5.51 -9.52 -1.53
C ILE A 85 -6.30 -8.72 -0.48
N THR A 86 -7.48 -8.22 -0.84
CA THR A 86 -8.34 -7.52 0.12
C THR A 86 -8.76 -8.44 1.28
N LEU A 87 -9.06 -9.71 0.98
CA LEU A 87 -9.39 -10.70 2.00
C LEU A 87 -8.18 -11.09 2.85
N GLU A 88 -7.01 -11.26 2.24
CA GLU A 88 -5.75 -11.53 2.95
C GLU A 88 -5.35 -10.39 3.88
N ASP A 89 -5.55 -9.14 3.44
CA ASP A 89 -5.24 -7.95 4.25
C ASP A 89 -6.18 -7.82 5.44
N GLN A 90 -7.48 -8.10 5.26
CA GLN A 90 -8.44 -8.18 6.37
C GLN A 90 -8.08 -9.27 7.38
N LEU A 91 -7.59 -10.42 6.91
CA LEU A 91 -7.09 -11.49 7.79
C LEU A 91 -5.84 -11.06 8.57
N ALA A 92 -4.92 -10.33 7.92
CA ALA A 92 -3.74 -9.79 8.56
C ALA A 92 -4.07 -8.67 9.57
N GLU A 93 -5.11 -7.88 9.34
CA GLU A 93 -5.60 -6.86 10.30
C GLU A 93 -6.35 -7.49 11.49
N LEU A 94 -6.97 -8.67 11.32
CA LEU A 94 -7.70 -9.39 12.39
C LEU A 94 -6.81 -10.26 13.27
N SER A 95 -5.62 -10.64 12.81
CA SER A 95 -4.60 -11.26 13.64
C SER A 95 -3.55 -10.19 13.95
N PRO A 96 -3.69 -9.40 15.04
CA PRO A 96 -2.50 -8.75 15.57
C PRO A 96 -1.44 -9.85 15.77
N PRO A 97 -0.16 -9.61 15.46
CA PRO A 97 0.90 -10.52 15.84
C PRO A 97 1.07 -10.47 17.37
N ASP A 98 0.06 -10.91 18.10
CA ASP A 98 0.11 -11.16 19.54
C ASP A 98 0.43 -12.64 19.74
N GLU A 99 1.72 -12.95 19.75
CA GLU A 99 2.40 -13.74 20.79
C GLU A 99 3.87 -13.89 20.38
N ASP A 100 4.61 -12.80 20.51
CA ASP A 100 5.96 -12.94 21.02
C ASP A 100 5.77 -13.39 22.48
N THR A 101 5.84 -14.70 22.72
CA THR A 101 5.98 -15.28 24.06
C THR A 101 7.46 -15.21 24.43
N PRO A 102 7.93 -14.22 25.21
CA PRO A 102 9.18 -14.39 25.93
C PRO A 102 8.91 -15.23 27.18
N GLY A 103 9.40 -16.48 27.13
CA GLY A 103 9.97 -17.28 28.23
C GLY A 103 9.32 -17.26 29.60
#